data_AF-A0A4U8SJM4-F1
#
_entry.id   AF-A0A4U8SJM4-F1
#
_cell.length_a   1.000
_cell.length_b   1.000
_cell.length_c   1.000
_cell.angle_alpha   90.00
_cell.angle_beta   90.00
_cell.angle_gamma   90.00
#
_symmetry.space_group_name_H-M   'P 1'
#
loop_
_entity.id
_entity.type
_entity.pdbx_description
1 polymer ?
#
loop_
_entity_poly.entity_id
_entity_poly.type
_entity_poly.pdbx_seq_one_letter_code
_entity_poly.pdbx_strand_id
1 'polypeptide(L)'
;MVSKALLKAHQSGLSGYQNSCALQISYALNESQMFIEQYLSRKVEKQPQGIEDNSIALGDDGHNYIIKVKTLIQFFQLKEVWGDADEPYNPKIMQTEQDNINFYNNEFSKFNKNGVVAMMISGWSNATGHITLWDGEEKEFLDNSNYLIQSNCIVKELYFWEL
;
A
#
# COMPACT_ATOMS: atom_id res chain seq x y z
N MET A 1 -3.04 4.27 16.44
CA MET A 1 -4.46 3.92 16.15
C MET A 1 -4.59 3.29 14.78
N VAL A 2 -3.89 3.83 13.77
CA VAL A 2 -3.85 3.31 12.39
C VAL A 2 -3.31 1.88 12.25
N SER A 3 -2.19 1.56 12.91
CA SER A 3 -1.59 0.21 12.83
C SER A 3 -2.53 -0.93 13.24
N LYS A 4 -3.34 -0.73 14.29
CA LYS A 4 -4.31 -1.73 14.77
C LYS A 4 -5.45 -1.97 13.79
N ALA A 5 -5.95 -0.93 13.12
CA ALA A 5 -7.00 -1.11 12.14
C ALA A 5 -6.46 -1.71 10.83
N LEU A 6 -5.22 -1.39 10.45
CA LEU A 6 -4.54 -2.03 9.32
C LEU A 6 -4.40 -3.54 9.56
N LEU A 7 -4.02 -3.92 10.77
CA LEU A 7 -3.98 -5.34 11.18
C LEU A 7 -5.38 -5.99 11.15
N LYS A 8 -6.41 -5.30 11.64
CA LYS A 8 -7.81 -5.80 11.60
C LYS A 8 -8.32 -5.97 10.17
N ALA A 9 -8.06 -5.02 9.29
CA ALA A 9 -8.48 -5.08 7.89
C ALA A 9 -7.78 -6.24 7.16
N HIS A 10 -6.49 -6.44 7.43
CA HIS A 10 -5.75 -7.59 6.94
C HIS A 10 -6.42 -8.92 7.37
N GLN A 11 -6.80 -9.04 8.63
CA GLN A 11 -7.48 -10.23 9.17
C GLN A 11 -8.92 -10.43 8.65
N SER A 12 -9.58 -9.36 8.18
CA SER A 12 -11.01 -9.39 7.82
C SER A 12 -11.33 -10.05 6.47
N GLY A 13 -10.33 -10.30 5.62
CA GLY A 13 -10.47 -11.12 4.41
C GLY A 13 -11.68 -10.78 3.54
N LEU A 14 -11.81 -9.52 3.10
CA LEU A 14 -12.88 -9.09 2.19
C LEU A 14 -12.75 -9.81 0.82
N SER A 15 -13.39 -10.96 0.69
CA SER A 15 -13.42 -11.81 -0.49
C SER A 15 -14.47 -11.32 -1.49
N GLY A 16 -14.04 -10.84 -2.66
CA GLY A 16 -14.95 -10.55 -3.78
C GLY A 16 -14.45 -9.54 -4.81
N TYR A 17 -13.52 -8.66 -4.44
CA TYR A 17 -12.90 -7.71 -5.36
C TYR A 17 -11.49 -8.18 -5.74
N GLN A 18 -11.19 -8.22 -7.05
CA GLN A 18 -9.90 -8.65 -7.61
C GLN A 18 -8.71 -7.76 -7.21
N ASN A 19 -8.94 -6.67 -6.48
CA ASN A 19 -7.90 -5.78 -5.94
C ASN A 19 -8.23 -5.41 -4.47
N SER A 20 -8.37 -6.44 -3.64
CA SER A 20 -8.84 -6.31 -2.25
C SER A 20 -7.88 -5.55 -1.33
N CYS A 21 -6.59 -5.43 -1.66
CA CYS A 21 -5.62 -4.76 -0.79
C CYS A 21 -5.92 -3.26 -0.62
N ALA A 22 -6.17 -2.51 -1.70
CA ALA A 22 -6.47 -1.08 -1.61
C ALA A 22 -7.76 -0.81 -0.82
N LEU A 23 -8.77 -1.68 -1.00
CA LEU A 23 -10.03 -1.58 -0.26
C LEU A 23 -9.85 -1.91 1.23
N GLN A 24 -9.10 -2.97 1.56
CA GLN A 24 -8.79 -3.34 2.96
C GLN A 24 -8.04 -2.21 3.67
N ILE A 25 -7.02 -1.65 3.01
CA ILE A 25 -6.26 -0.54 3.60
C ILE A 25 -7.14 0.72 3.72
N SER A 26 -7.99 1.02 2.74
CA SER A 26 -8.97 2.12 2.87
C SER A 26 -9.91 1.93 4.06
N TYR A 27 -10.42 0.70 4.25
CA TYR A 27 -11.24 0.35 5.41
C TYR A 27 -10.50 0.57 6.72
N ALA A 28 -9.24 0.12 6.81
CA ALA A 28 -8.42 0.35 7.99
C ALA A 28 -8.22 1.84 8.32
N LEU A 29 -8.00 2.69 7.30
CA LEU A 29 -7.86 4.12 7.50
C LEU A 29 -9.15 4.73 8.08
N ASN A 30 -10.30 4.38 7.51
CA ASN A 30 -11.60 4.85 7.99
C ASN A 30 -11.89 4.36 9.43
N GLU A 31 -11.65 3.08 9.74
CA GLU A 31 -11.76 2.54 11.11
C GLU A 31 -10.81 3.22 12.11
N SER A 32 -9.71 3.79 11.61
CA SER A 32 -8.74 4.55 12.40
C SER A 32 -9.07 6.02 12.56
N GLN A 33 -10.24 6.46 12.06
CA GLN A 33 -10.68 7.85 12.00
C GLN A 33 -9.82 8.75 11.10
N MET A 34 -8.98 8.16 10.23
CA MET A 34 -8.34 8.85 9.11
C MET A 34 -9.27 8.79 7.90
N PHE A 35 -10.35 9.56 7.96
CA PHE A 35 -11.40 9.53 6.94
C PHE A 35 -10.91 10.09 5.61
N ILE A 36 -10.94 9.26 4.56
CA ILE A 36 -10.37 9.59 3.24
C ILE A 36 -11.00 10.85 2.64
N GLU A 37 -12.29 11.09 2.85
CA GLU A 37 -13.01 12.26 2.35
C GLU A 37 -12.51 13.61 2.87
N GLN A 38 -11.75 13.62 3.97
CA GLN A 38 -11.14 14.85 4.50
C GLN A 38 -9.94 15.31 3.66
N TYR A 39 -9.32 14.40 2.93
CA TYR A 39 -8.07 14.62 2.21
C TYR A 39 -8.23 14.46 0.70
N LEU A 40 -9.12 13.56 0.26
CA LEU A 40 -9.29 13.20 -1.13
C LEU A 40 -10.77 13.17 -1.55
N SER A 41 -11.13 14.09 -2.45
CA SER A 41 -12.48 14.22 -3.00
C SER A 41 -12.78 13.14 -4.06
N ARG A 42 -14.02 12.63 -4.07
CA ARG A 42 -14.54 11.80 -5.17
C ARG A 42 -14.70 12.56 -6.49
N LYS A 43 -14.84 13.88 -6.43
CA LYS A 43 -14.88 14.76 -7.59
C LYS A 43 -13.45 15.03 -8.06
N VAL A 44 -13.09 14.52 -9.24
CA VAL A 44 -11.74 14.58 -9.82
C VAL A 44 -11.23 16.02 -9.90
N GLU A 45 -12.09 16.96 -10.28
CA GLU A 45 -11.76 18.38 -10.39
C GLU A 45 -11.41 19.07 -9.05
N LYS A 46 -11.63 18.37 -7.93
CA LYS A 46 -11.27 18.83 -6.58
C LYS A 46 -10.18 17.98 -5.94
N GLN A 47 -9.58 17.04 -6.68
CA GLN A 47 -8.49 16.23 -6.15
C GLN A 47 -7.18 17.04 -6.13
N PRO A 48 -6.25 16.74 -5.21
CA PRO A 48 -4.92 17.33 -5.21
C PRO A 48 -4.19 17.06 -6.53
N GLN A 49 -3.37 18.02 -6.95
CA GLN A 49 -2.54 17.87 -8.15
C GLN A 49 -1.69 16.59 -8.07
N GLY A 50 -1.70 15.79 -9.14
CA GLY A 50 -0.98 14.51 -9.21
C GLY A 50 -1.83 13.28 -8.85
N ILE A 51 -3.03 13.49 -8.30
CA ILE A 51 -4.05 12.45 -8.14
C ILE A 51 -5.24 12.86 -9.00
N GLU A 52 -5.31 12.33 -10.22
CA GLU A 52 -6.44 12.54 -11.13
C GLU A 52 -7.01 11.17 -11.49
N ASP A 53 -7.74 10.57 -10.54
CA ASP A 53 -8.30 9.22 -10.71
C ASP A 53 -9.71 9.13 -10.14
N ASN A 54 -10.59 8.45 -10.87
CA ASN A 54 -11.97 8.15 -10.46
C ASN A 54 -12.07 6.86 -9.62
N SER A 55 -10.96 6.42 -9.03
CA SER A 55 -10.81 5.20 -8.25
C SER A 55 -11.25 5.33 -6.79
N ILE A 56 -12.25 6.16 -6.52
CA ILE A 56 -12.80 6.37 -5.18
C ILE A 56 -14.28 6.01 -5.17
N ALA A 57 -14.63 4.97 -4.40
CA ALA A 57 -16.00 4.56 -4.15
C ALA A 57 -16.55 5.19 -2.87
N LEU A 58 -17.88 5.31 -2.77
CA LEU A 58 -18.57 5.62 -1.52
C LEU A 58 -19.08 4.31 -0.94
N GLY A 59 -18.71 4.02 0.32
CA GLY A 59 -19.27 2.88 1.05
C GLY A 59 -20.66 3.17 1.59
N ASP A 60 -21.39 2.12 1.94
CA ASP A 60 -22.71 2.22 2.57
C ASP A 60 -22.65 2.84 3.99
N ASP A 61 -21.46 2.87 4.58
CA ASP A 61 -21.13 3.56 5.83
C ASP A 61 -20.96 5.09 5.65
N GLY A 62 -21.02 5.58 4.42
CA GLY A 62 -20.88 7.00 4.09
C GLY A 62 -19.44 7.48 3.93
N HIS A 63 -18.44 6.60 4.02
CA HIS A 63 -17.02 6.96 3.89
C HIS A 63 -16.48 6.69 2.48
N ASN A 64 -15.42 7.42 2.11
CA ASN A 64 -14.74 7.20 0.84
C ASN A 64 -13.77 5.99 0.94
N TYR A 65 -13.63 5.25 -0.16
CA TYR A 65 -12.73 4.10 -0.29
C TYR A 65 -11.91 4.19 -1.57
N ILE A 66 -10.58 4.11 -1.47
CA ILE A 66 -9.69 4.07 -2.62
C ILE A 66 -9.55 2.61 -3.09
N ILE A 67 -9.91 2.35 -4.35
CA ILE A 67 -9.99 0.97 -4.88
C ILE A 67 -8.81 0.58 -5.79
N LYS A 68 -7.85 1.49 -6.01
CA LYS A 68 -6.62 1.22 -6.76
C LYS A 68 -5.38 1.47 -5.92
N VAL A 69 -4.44 0.53 -5.97
CA VAL A 69 -3.15 0.62 -5.26
C VAL A 69 -2.37 1.88 -5.63
N LYS A 70 -2.25 2.19 -6.93
CA LYS A 70 -1.51 3.38 -7.38
C LYS A 70 -2.05 4.66 -6.73
N THR A 71 -3.37 4.84 -6.74
CA THR A 71 -4.02 6.00 -6.11
C THR A 71 -3.78 6.04 -4.61
N LEU A 72 -3.81 4.87 -3.95
CA LEU A 72 -3.57 4.78 -2.51
C LEU A 72 -2.12 5.11 -2.14
N ILE A 73 -1.14 4.74 -2.96
CA ILE A 73 0.26 5.16 -2.79
C ILE A 73 0.39 6.68 -2.92
N GLN A 74 -0.22 7.26 -3.95
CA GLN A 74 -0.20 8.71 -4.13
C GLN A 74 -0.91 9.44 -2.98
N PHE A 75 -1.98 8.85 -2.44
CA PHE A 75 -2.69 9.36 -1.27
C PHE A 75 -1.78 9.41 -0.03
N PHE A 76 -1.01 8.35 0.24
CA PHE A 76 -0.04 8.35 1.35
C PHE A 76 1.02 9.43 1.18
N GLN A 77 1.48 9.66 -0.05
CA GLN A 77 2.46 10.69 -0.40
C GLN A 77 1.95 12.13 -0.24
N LEU A 78 0.65 12.35 -0.01
CA LEU A 78 0.15 13.67 0.33
C LEU A 78 0.71 14.11 1.69
N LYS A 79 1.28 15.31 1.73
CA LYS A 79 1.87 15.89 2.96
C LYS A 79 0.91 15.94 4.15
N GLU A 80 -0.39 16.14 3.88
CA GLU A 80 -1.44 16.18 4.91
C GLU A 80 -1.86 14.78 5.40
N VAL A 81 -1.41 13.71 4.74
CA VAL A 81 -1.66 12.31 5.11
C VAL A 81 -0.45 11.75 5.83
N TRP A 82 0.56 11.25 5.11
CA TRP A 82 1.83 10.77 5.67
C TRP A 82 3.04 11.47 5.05
N GLY A 83 2.91 11.96 3.82
CA GLY A 83 4.00 12.57 3.07
C GLY A 83 4.94 11.54 2.46
N ASP A 84 6.16 11.98 2.19
CA ASP A 84 7.22 11.16 1.61
C ASP A 84 7.42 9.86 2.40
N ALA A 85 7.72 8.76 1.70
CA ALA A 85 8.08 7.51 2.36
C ALA A 85 9.41 7.67 3.11
N ASP A 86 9.66 6.81 4.09
CA ASP A 86 10.84 6.88 4.92
C ASP A 86 12.07 6.32 4.19
N GLU A 87 13.21 6.99 4.36
CA GLU A 87 14.51 6.47 3.93
C GLU A 87 14.85 5.16 4.69
N PRO A 88 15.46 4.17 4.02
CA PRO A 88 16.03 4.22 2.67
C PRO A 88 15.07 3.81 1.54
N TYR A 89 13.77 3.69 1.81
CA TYR A 89 12.79 3.08 0.90
C TYR A 89 11.79 4.12 0.38
N ASN A 90 12.30 5.12 -0.33
CA ASN A 90 11.49 6.21 -0.88
C ASN A 90 11.85 6.68 -2.31
N PRO A 91 11.52 5.91 -3.36
CA PRO A 91 11.35 4.46 -3.36
C PRO A 91 12.68 3.71 -3.53
N LYS A 92 12.70 2.44 -3.10
CA LYS A 92 13.67 1.47 -3.62
C LYS A 92 13.27 1.05 -5.04
N ILE A 93 14.14 1.30 -6.01
CA ILE A 93 13.93 0.93 -7.42
C ILE A 93 14.60 -0.40 -7.74
N MET A 94 13.90 -1.28 -8.45
CA MET A 94 14.41 -2.56 -8.96
C MET A 94 14.01 -2.75 -10.42
N GLN A 95 14.87 -3.38 -11.24
CA GLN A 95 14.64 -3.50 -12.69
C GLN A 95 14.32 -4.92 -13.11
N THR A 96 14.85 -5.92 -12.40
CA THR A 96 14.75 -7.35 -12.72
C THR A 96 14.25 -8.17 -11.52
N GLU A 97 13.78 -9.39 -11.77
CA GLU A 97 13.43 -10.33 -10.67
C GLU A 97 14.63 -10.59 -9.76
N GLN A 98 15.84 -10.66 -10.33
CA GLN A 98 17.06 -10.87 -9.57
C GLN A 98 17.40 -9.68 -8.67
N ASP A 99 17.10 -8.44 -9.08
CA ASP A 99 17.26 -7.27 -8.22
C ASP A 99 16.37 -7.38 -6.98
N ASN A 100 15.12 -7.82 -7.14
CA ASN A 100 14.19 -8.02 -6.02
C ASN A 100 14.72 -9.07 -5.04
N ILE A 101 15.16 -10.22 -5.55
CA ILE A 101 15.71 -11.32 -4.74
C ILE A 101 16.95 -10.85 -3.99
N ASN A 102 17.86 -10.15 -4.68
CA ASN A 102 19.06 -9.61 -4.08
C ASN A 102 18.75 -8.58 -3.00
N PHE A 103 17.80 -7.69 -3.26
CA PHE A 103 17.36 -6.69 -2.29
C PHE A 103 16.75 -7.34 -1.05
N TYR A 104 15.84 -8.30 -1.22
CA TYR A 104 15.23 -8.99 -0.08
C TYR A 104 16.25 -9.74 0.76
N ASN A 105 17.06 -10.61 0.14
CA ASN A 105 17.99 -11.49 0.87
C ASN A 105 19.13 -10.71 1.54
N ASN A 106 19.61 -9.63 0.91
CA ASN A 106 20.75 -8.90 1.44
C ASN A 106 20.36 -7.76 2.38
N GLU A 107 19.16 -7.19 2.22
CA GLU A 107 18.78 -5.92 2.84
C GLU A 107 17.42 -6.02 3.56
N PHE A 108 16.31 -6.17 2.82
CA PHE A 108 14.95 -5.98 3.38
C PHE A 108 14.57 -7.03 4.43
N SER A 109 14.97 -8.30 4.25
CA SER A 109 14.74 -9.39 5.22
C SER A 109 15.36 -9.15 6.60
N LYS A 110 16.28 -8.18 6.73
CA LYS A 110 16.95 -7.82 7.99
C LYS A 110 16.37 -6.55 8.60
N PHE A 111 15.41 -5.91 7.94
CA PHE A 111 14.88 -4.61 8.34
C PHE A 111 14.05 -4.73 9.61
N ASN A 112 14.37 -3.93 10.64
CA ASN A 112 13.83 -4.07 12.00
C ASN A 112 12.63 -3.18 12.32
N LYS A 113 12.20 -2.32 11.39
CA LYS A 113 11.10 -1.39 11.63
C LYS A 113 9.79 -2.04 11.22
N ASN A 114 8.71 -1.72 11.92
CA ASN A 114 7.35 -2.09 11.54
C ASN A 114 6.76 -0.99 10.66
N GLY A 115 6.00 -1.36 9.63
CA GLY A 115 5.43 -0.32 8.79
C GLY A 115 4.57 -0.80 7.64
N VAL A 116 4.04 0.18 6.91
CA VAL A 116 3.34 -0.05 5.64
C VAL A 116 4.37 -0.22 4.55
N VAL A 117 4.24 -1.28 3.76
CA VAL A 117 5.01 -1.50 2.53
C VAL A 117 4.09 -1.38 1.34
N ALA A 118 4.41 -0.48 0.43
CA ALA A 118 3.72 -0.36 -0.85
C ALA A 118 4.64 -0.71 -2.01
N MET A 119 4.15 -1.52 -2.93
CA MET A 119 4.91 -2.04 -4.05
C MET A 119 4.19 -1.72 -5.36
N MET A 120 4.90 -1.15 -6.33
CA MET A 120 4.46 -1.11 -7.73
C MET A 120 5.00 -2.33 -8.44
N ILE A 121 4.13 -3.14 -9.06
CA ILE A 121 4.50 -4.46 -9.59
C ILE A 121 4.19 -4.54 -11.08
N SER A 122 5.14 -5.07 -11.85
CA SER A 122 4.99 -5.43 -13.25
C SER A 122 4.96 -6.94 -13.43
N GLY A 123 4.30 -7.42 -14.49
CA GLY A 123 4.07 -8.85 -14.76
C GLY A 123 2.66 -9.33 -14.42
N TRP A 124 1.85 -8.48 -13.76
CA TRP A 124 0.43 -8.76 -13.51
C TRP A 124 -0.46 -8.20 -14.60
N SER A 125 -1.53 -8.92 -14.94
CA SER A 125 -2.53 -8.51 -15.93
C SER A 125 -3.70 -7.74 -15.34
N ASN A 126 -3.93 -7.86 -14.02
CA ASN A 126 -5.13 -7.39 -13.34
C ASN A 126 -4.88 -6.41 -12.18
N ALA A 127 -3.63 -6.16 -11.80
CA ALA A 127 -3.26 -5.22 -10.75
C ALA A 127 -1.91 -4.55 -11.06
N THR A 128 -1.70 -3.36 -10.51
CA THR A 128 -0.49 -2.56 -10.78
C THR A 128 0.48 -2.54 -9.59
N GLY A 129 0.14 -3.19 -8.49
CA GLY A 129 0.92 -3.15 -7.26
C GLY A 129 0.22 -3.84 -6.11
N HIS A 130 0.85 -3.79 -4.94
CA HIS A 130 0.36 -4.37 -3.69
C HIS A 130 0.71 -3.51 -2.49
N ILE A 131 -0.12 -3.51 -1.46
CA ILE A 131 0.16 -2.82 -0.18
C ILE A 131 -0.12 -3.81 0.95
N THR A 132 0.84 -3.92 1.86
CA THR A 132 0.79 -4.81 3.01
C THR A 132 1.53 -4.19 4.19
N LEU A 133 1.58 -4.92 5.31
CA LEU A 133 2.37 -4.57 6.48
C LEU A 133 3.61 -5.44 6.58
N TRP A 134 4.73 -4.82 6.97
CA TRP A 134 5.96 -5.51 7.33
C TRP A 134 6.11 -5.53 8.85
N ASP A 135 6.31 -6.74 9.38
CA ASP A 135 6.70 -6.98 10.75
C ASP A 135 8.23 -7.10 10.81
N GLY A 136 8.86 -6.06 11.34
CA GLY A 136 10.29 -5.98 11.52
C GLY A 136 10.81 -6.81 12.69
N GLU A 137 9.97 -7.30 13.60
CA GLU A 137 10.36 -8.25 14.64
C GLU A 137 10.43 -9.67 14.05
N GLU A 138 9.34 -10.10 13.41
CA GLU A 138 9.19 -11.45 12.85
C GLU A 138 9.82 -11.62 11.46
N LYS A 139 10.24 -10.52 10.81
CA LYS A 139 10.86 -10.50 9.47
C LYS A 139 9.94 -11.02 8.36
N GLU A 140 8.67 -10.67 8.44
CA GLU A 140 7.67 -11.16 7.49
C GLU A 140 6.65 -10.10 7.06
N PHE A 141 6.07 -10.34 5.88
CA PHE A 141 4.89 -9.62 5.45
C PHE A 141 3.66 -10.27 6.10
N LEU A 142 2.82 -9.48 6.75
CA LEU A 142 1.71 -10.02 7.55
C LEU A 142 0.68 -10.78 6.70
N ASP A 143 0.56 -10.46 5.42
CA ASP A 143 -0.33 -11.15 4.50
C ASP A 143 0.31 -12.35 3.77
N ASN A 144 1.51 -12.75 4.19
CA ASN A 144 2.28 -13.85 3.63
C ASN A 144 2.61 -13.67 2.13
N SER A 145 2.46 -12.46 1.58
CA SER A 145 2.69 -12.18 0.16
C SER A 145 4.08 -11.57 -0.08
N ASN A 146 5.09 -12.44 -0.17
CA ASN A 146 6.46 -11.98 -0.47
C ASN A 146 6.71 -11.88 -1.99
N TYR A 147 6.29 -10.76 -2.58
CA TYR A 147 6.50 -10.48 -4.00
C TYR A 147 7.95 -10.14 -4.38
N LEU A 148 8.85 -9.91 -3.42
CA LEU A 148 10.26 -9.64 -3.69
C LEU A 148 11.04 -10.91 -4.08
N ILE A 149 10.53 -12.09 -3.74
CA ILE A 149 11.15 -13.38 -4.10
C ILE A 149 10.26 -14.23 -5.01
N GLN A 150 9.11 -13.70 -5.44
CA GLN A 150 8.19 -14.39 -6.33
C GLN A 150 8.66 -14.30 -7.79
N SER A 151 8.53 -15.41 -8.53
CA SER A 151 8.82 -15.46 -9.96
C SER A 151 7.67 -14.93 -10.82
N ASN A 152 7.98 -14.51 -12.05
CA ASN A 152 7.05 -13.95 -13.04
C ASN A 152 6.44 -12.59 -12.65
N CYS A 153 7.07 -11.87 -11.72
CA CYS A 153 6.73 -10.49 -11.44
C CYS A 153 7.96 -9.70 -11.00
N ILE A 154 7.97 -8.41 -11.30
CA ILE A 154 9.03 -7.50 -10.87
C ILE A 154 8.38 -6.38 -10.07
N VAL A 155 8.64 -6.33 -8.76
CA VAL A 155 8.47 -5.12 -7.95
C VAL A 155 9.40 -4.05 -8.53
N LYS A 156 8.84 -2.98 -9.11
CA LYS A 156 9.60 -1.90 -9.73
C LYS A 156 9.97 -0.81 -8.74
N GLU A 157 9.08 -0.55 -7.80
CA GLU A 157 9.21 0.48 -6.77
C GLU A 157 8.69 -0.11 -5.46
N LEU A 158 9.44 0.08 -4.38
CA LEU A 158 8.99 -0.22 -3.02
C LEU A 158 9.12 1.03 -2.15
N TYR A 159 8.02 1.35 -1.47
CA TYR A 159 7.90 2.44 -0.52
C TYR A 159 7.66 1.88 0.89
N PHE A 160 8.20 2.53 1.91
CA PHE A 160 7.99 2.17 3.32
C PHE A 160 7.59 3.38 4.17
N TRP A 161 6.58 3.23 5.02
CA TRP A 161 6.25 4.20 6.07
C TRP A 161 6.26 3.49 7.43
N GLU A 162 7.08 3.98 8.37
CA GLU A 162 7.16 3.45 9.74
C GLU A 162 5.85 3.71 10.51
N LEU A 163 5.43 2.73 11.33
CA LEU A 163 4.20 2.78 12.14
C LEU A 163 4.45 2.75 13.65
#